data_AF-A0A958AEY9-F1
#
_entry.id   AF-A0A958AEY9-F1
#
_cell.length_a   1.000
_cell.length_b   1.000
_cell.length_c   1.000
_cell.angle_alpha   90.00
_cell.angle_beta   90.00
_cell.angle_gamma   90.00
#
_symmetry.space_group_name_H-M   'P 1'
#
loop_
_entity.id
_entity.type
_entity.pdbx_description
1 polymer ?
#
loop_
_entity_poly.entity_id
_entity_poly.type
_entity_poly.pdbx_seq_one_letter_code
_entity_poly.pdbx_strand_id
1 'polypeptide(L)'
;MRAMKPAESGTLELHGFQIGYEIFGDPQSPPVLLLPTWQIAPSLHWRMQVPFLARNFRVITYDPPGIGGGERTTDPAAFECDRVVDYAVGLLDHLGVAQADVIGISMGGTWGLWLAARYPERVKRLALLGAVPPEWAYGEDPTFWEKRDRYEGWEKRNAHYWRADYDGWLDFFFHQVCTEPHATKAIDDLTKWAQETTPDSLIASVINHNLFPKMPFDEIFEHIRCPVMLIHGDDDHIADIAFSRRLIEKRPEWALVIFEGSGHLTHGSDPVKVNQLLSDYLGVPQPKRRSWARAEGRKNPRALFISSPIGLGHVQRDLAIAHELRQIEPDLQIEWLAQPPVTQVLAQHGQTIHPLSRLLASESAHWEQSAGDHELHCFYAWREMDEIQLANFMVFLEVVAETPYDL
;
A
#
# COMPACT_ATOMS: atom_id res chain seq x y z
N MET A 1 -2.47 -11.73 10.06
CA MET A 1 -3.42 -12.20 9.01
C MET A 1 -3.63 -11.05 8.04
N ARG A 2 -3.79 -11.30 6.73
CA ARG A 2 -4.16 -10.23 5.79
C ARG A 2 -5.61 -9.81 5.99
N ALA A 3 -5.91 -8.51 5.83
CA ALA A 3 -7.28 -8.00 5.87
C ALA A 3 -8.10 -8.50 4.67
N MET A 4 -7.44 -8.77 3.55
CA MET A 4 -8.03 -9.36 2.37
C MET A 4 -7.11 -10.43 1.79
N LYS A 5 -7.68 -11.59 1.45
CA LYS A 5 -6.97 -12.64 0.70
C LYS A 5 -7.09 -12.37 -0.80
N PRO A 6 -6.09 -12.76 -1.60
CA PRO A 6 -6.21 -12.68 -3.05
C PRO A 6 -7.37 -13.56 -3.55
N ALA A 7 -8.10 -13.06 -4.54
CA ALA A 7 -9.10 -13.84 -5.28
C ALA A 7 -8.42 -14.83 -6.23
N GLU A 8 -7.26 -14.47 -6.76
CA GLU A 8 -6.40 -15.30 -7.60
C GLU A 8 -4.94 -15.01 -7.26
N SER A 9 -4.11 -16.04 -7.24
CA SER A 9 -2.65 -15.90 -7.22
C SER A 9 -2.01 -16.92 -8.14
N GLY A 10 -0.84 -16.58 -8.68
CA GLY A 10 -0.15 -17.42 -9.64
C GLY A 10 1.29 -17.01 -9.87
N THR A 11 1.96 -17.76 -10.74
CA THR A 11 3.27 -17.41 -11.26
C THR A 11 3.19 -17.31 -12.78
N LEU A 12 4.07 -16.49 -13.35
CA LEU A 12 4.15 -16.28 -14.80
C LEU A 12 5.61 -16.22 -15.22
N GLU A 13 5.97 -17.00 -16.24
CA GLU A 13 7.30 -16.94 -16.84
C GLU A 13 7.32 -15.89 -17.95
N LEU A 14 8.19 -14.89 -17.81
CA LEU A 14 8.42 -13.82 -18.78
C LEU A 14 9.92 -13.66 -18.98
N HIS A 15 10.35 -13.65 -20.24
CA HIS A 15 11.75 -13.43 -20.60
C HIS A 15 12.74 -14.39 -19.92
N GLY A 16 12.32 -15.63 -19.64
CA GLY A 16 13.15 -16.65 -18.98
C GLY A 16 13.23 -16.50 -17.46
N PHE A 17 12.43 -15.60 -16.87
CA PHE A 17 12.33 -15.42 -15.44
C PHE A 17 10.90 -15.59 -14.94
N GLN A 18 10.71 -16.06 -13.70
CA GLN A 18 9.40 -16.24 -13.08
C GLN A 18 9.06 -15.08 -12.14
N ILE A 19 7.90 -14.46 -12.38
CA ILE A 19 7.25 -13.50 -11.45
C ILE A 19 6.12 -14.19 -10.69
N GLY A 20 5.86 -13.73 -9.47
CA GLY A 20 4.65 -14.07 -8.71
C GLY A 20 3.63 -12.95 -8.81
N TYR A 21 2.33 -13.26 -8.87
CA TYR A 21 1.28 -12.24 -8.89
C TYR A 21 0.09 -12.61 -8.01
N GLU A 22 -0.61 -11.57 -7.54
CA GLU A 22 -1.84 -11.67 -6.78
C GLU A 22 -2.89 -10.67 -7.31
N ILE A 23 -4.15 -11.08 -7.29
CA ILE A 23 -5.29 -10.29 -7.76
C ILE A 23 -6.32 -10.19 -6.65
N PHE A 24 -6.82 -8.98 -6.42
CA PHE A 24 -7.82 -8.66 -5.40
C PHE A 24 -9.02 -7.94 -6.01
N GLY A 25 -10.17 -8.07 -5.35
CA GLY A 25 -11.42 -7.45 -5.80
C GLY A 25 -12.13 -8.25 -6.89
N ASP A 26 -13.20 -7.66 -7.43
CA ASP A 26 -14.01 -8.26 -8.49
C ASP A 26 -13.25 -8.23 -9.84
N PRO A 27 -13.09 -9.36 -10.56
CA PRO A 27 -12.47 -9.40 -11.87
C PRO A 27 -13.12 -8.48 -12.94
N GLN A 28 -14.39 -8.08 -12.75
CA GLN A 28 -15.11 -7.17 -13.64
C GLN A 28 -14.90 -5.70 -13.31
N SER A 29 -14.30 -5.38 -12.16
CA SER A 29 -13.99 -4.00 -11.77
C SER A 29 -12.83 -3.43 -12.62
N PRO A 30 -12.75 -2.10 -12.76
CA PRO A 30 -11.65 -1.48 -13.50
C PRO A 30 -10.28 -1.87 -12.91
N PRO A 31 -9.27 -2.17 -13.75
CA PRO A 31 -7.98 -2.68 -13.29
C PRO A 31 -7.08 -1.56 -12.76
N VAL A 32 -6.45 -1.84 -11.62
CA VAL A 32 -5.38 -1.03 -11.02
C VAL A 32 -4.13 -1.91 -10.88
N LEU A 33 -3.03 -1.52 -11.52
CA LEU A 33 -1.74 -2.18 -11.37
C LEU A 33 -0.89 -1.44 -10.34
N LEU A 34 -0.51 -2.15 -9.27
CA LEU A 34 0.44 -1.68 -8.27
C LEU A 34 1.82 -2.22 -8.63
N LEU A 35 2.73 -1.32 -9.02
CA LEU A 35 4.08 -1.66 -9.41
C LEU A 35 4.93 -2.07 -8.19
N PRO A 36 5.90 -2.97 -8.37
CA PRO A 36 6.87 -3.29 -7.35
C PRO A 36 7.77 -2.08 -7.08
N THR A 37 8.45 -2.11 -5.95
CA THR A 37 9.57 -1.22 -5.64
C THR A 37 10.90 -1.90 -6.01
N TRP A 38 12.02 -1.36 -5.51
CA TRP A 38 13.32 -2.03 -5.57
C TRP A 38 13.24 -3.46 -5.01
N GLN A 39 14.14 -4.36 -5.40
CA GLN A 39 14.16 -5.79 -5.04
C GLN A 39 14.48 -6.07 -3.55
N ILE A 40 14.14 -5.11 -2.69
CA ILE A 40 14.28 -5.13 -1.24
C ILE A 40 12.95 -5.33 -0.51
N ALA A 41 11.80 -5.14 -1.18
CA ALA A 41 10.50 -5.38 -0.57
C ALA A 41 9.52 -6.04 -1.56
N PRO A 42 8.78 -7.08 -1.15
CA PRO A 42 7.74 -7.70 -1.95
C PRO A 42 6.53 -6.77 -2.02
N SER A 43 5.65 -7.00 -2.99
CA SER A 43 4.39 -6.30 -3.21
C SER A 43 3.46 -6.25 -2.00
N LEU A 44 3.71 -7.06 -0.97
CA LEU A 44 3.08 -6.94 0.35
C LEU A 44 3.30 -5.55 0.99
N HIS A 45 4.28 -4.76 0.54
CA HIS A 45 4.40 -3.36 0.94
C HIS A 45 3.16 -2.50 0.58
N TRP A 46 2.30 -2.97 -0.33
CA TRP A 46 1.00 -2.36 -0.66
C TRP A 46 -0.16 -2.80 0.24
N ARG A 47 0.09 -3.59 1.29
CA ARG A 47 -0.98 -4.14 2.16
C ARG A 47 -1.93 -3.08 2.71
N MET A 48 -1.49 -1.84 2.88
CA MET A 48 -2.31 -0.75 3.38
C MET A 48 -3.29 -0.18 2.35
N GLN A 49 -3.05 -0.40 1.06
CA GLN A 49 -3.85 0.12 -0.06
C GLN A 49 -4.80 -0.96 -0.60
N VAL A 50 -4.30 -2.20 -0.71
CA VAL A 50 -5.00 -3.31 -1.38
C VAL A 50 -6.43 -3.52 -0.85
N PRO A 51 -6.70 -3.67 0.45
CA PRO A 51 -8.05 -3.97 0.95
C PRO A 51 -9.06 -2.84 0.67
N PHE A 52 -8.60 -1.60 0.62
CA PHE A 52 -9.44 -0.44 0.35
C PHE A 52 -9.72 -0.29 -1.15
N LEU A 53 -8.69 -0.35 -2.00
CA LEU A 53 -8.82 -0.24 -3.44
C LEU A 53 -9.64 -1.40 -4.04
N ALA A 54 -9.45 -2.61 -3.54
CA ALA A 54 -10.12 -3.82 -4.02
C ALA A 54 -11.66 -3.81 -3.84
N ARG A 55 -12.21 -2.83 -3.10
CA ARG A 55 -13.67 -2.63 -3.01
C ARG A 55 -14.27 -2.13 -4.32
N ASN A 56 -13.50 -1.40 -5.13
CA ASN A 56 -13.96 -0.73 -6.34
C ASN A 56 -13.14 -1.10 -7.59
N PHE A 57 -11.99 -1.75 -7.41
CA PHE A 57 -11.04 -2.05 -8.49
C PHE A 57 -10.61 -3.51 -8.49
N ARG A 58 -10.24 -4.01 -9.67
CA ARG A 58 -9.45 -5.24 -9.82
C ARG A 58 -8.00 -4.87 -9.56
N VAL A 59 -7.52 -5.05 -8.33
CA VAL A 59 -6.17 -4.67 -7.93
C VAL A 59 -5.21 -5.79 -8.27
N ILE A 60 -4.14 -5.47 -9.00
CA ILE A 60 -3.13 -6.41 -9.47
C ILE A 60 -1.81 -6.01 -8.82
N THR A 61 -1.20 -6.93 -8.09
CA THR A 61 0.15 -6.80 -7.53
C THR A 61 1.04 -7.91 -8.10
N TYR A 62 2.34 -7.65 -8.20
CA TYR A 62 3.29 -8.68 -8.59
C TYR A 62 4.66 -8.48 -7.94
N ASP A 63 5.33 -9.59 -7.75
CA ASP A 63 6.70 -9.68 -7.27
C ASP A 63 7.61 -10.04 -8.44
N PRO A 64 8.51 -9.14 -8.87
CA PRO A 64 9.50 -9.45 -9.90
C PRO A 64 10.52 -10.47 -9.37
N PRO A 65 11.41 -11.01 -10.23
CA PRO A 65 12.47 -11.88 -9.76
C PRO A 65 13.31 -11.20 -8.67
N GLY A 66 13.82 -11.98 -7.73
CA GLY A 66 14.69 -11.54 -6.64
C GLY A 66 13.97 -11.27 -5.32
N ILE A 67 12.64 -11.21 -5.26
CA ILE A 67 11.89 -10.92 -4.02
C ILE A 67 10.50 -11.57 -4.00
N GLY A 68 9.91 -11.75 -2.82
CA GLY A 68 8.52 -12.19 -2.66
C GLY A 68 8.20 -13.51 -3.36
N GLY A 69 7.09 -13.56 -4.11
CA GLY A 69 6.66 -14.68 -4.93
C GLY A 69 7.38 -14.84 -6.27
N GLY A 70 8.29 -13.91 -6.64
CA GLY A 70 9.17 -14.08 -7.79
C GLY A 70 10.29 -15.08 -7.50
N GLU A 71 10.89 -15.67 -8.54
CA GLU A 71 12.00 -16.59 -8.32
C GLU A 71 13.19 -15.91 -7.64
N ARG A 72 14.01 -16.68 -6.93
CA ARG A 72 15.27 -16.16 -6.40
C ARG A 72 16.36 -16.29 -7.46
N THR A 73 16.96 -15.17 -7.85
CA THR A 73 18.00 -15.12 -8.88
C THR A 73 19.07 -14.08 -8.51
N THR A 74 20.28 -14.32 -8.99
CA THR A 74 21.40 -13.35 -8.95
C THR A 74 21.83 -12.94 -10.36
N ASP A 75 21.04 -13.31 -11.38
CA ASP A 75 21.28 -12.93 -12.77
C ASP A 75 20.90 -11.45 -12.99
N PRO A 76 21.86 -10.55 -13.31
CA PRO A 76 21.57 -9.15 -13.57
C PRO A 76 20.54 -8.90 -14.68
N ALA A 77 20.40 -9.82 -15.64
CA ALA A 77 19.43 -9.70 -16.74
C ALA A 77 17.97 -9.66 -16.26
N ALA A 78 17.70 -10.18 -15.05
CA ALA A 78 16.39 -10.14 -14.43
C ALA A 78 15.98 -8.74 -13.95
N PHE A 79 16.95 -7.84 -13.74
CA PHE A 79 16.76 -6.53 -13.09
C PHE A 79 16.95 -5.33 -14.03
N GLU A 80 17.16 -5.58 -15.33
CA GLU A 80 17.23 -4.53 -16.36
C GLU A 80 16.00 -3.63 -16.27
N CYS A 81 16.18 -2.30 -16.32
CA CYS A 81 15.05 -1.37 -16.21
C CYS A 81 13.95 -1.68 -17.23
N ASP A 82 14.35 -1.95 -18.48
CA ASP A 82 13.40 -2.29 -19.52
C ASP A 82 12.67 -3.60 -19.25
N ARG A 83 13.35 -4.56 -18.63
CA ARG A 83 12.80 -5.86 -18.25
C ARG A 83 11.73 -5.72 -17.16
N VAL A 84 11.98 -4.86 -16.16
CA VAL A 84 11.00 -4.63 -15.09
C VAL A 84 9.71 -4.01 -15.64
N VAL A 85 9.82 -3.10 -16.60
CA VAL A 85 8.67 -2.55 -17.34
C VAL A 85 7.99 -3.64 -18.18
N ASP A 86 8.76 -4.49 -18.86
CA ASP A 86 8.21 -5.56 -19.69
C ASP A 86 7.47 -6.63 -18.85
N TYR A 87 7.87 -6.88 -17.60
CA TYR A 87 7.12 -7.74 -16.68
C TYR A 87 5.71 -7.20 -16.40
N ALA A 88 5.57 -5.89 -16.18
CA ALA A 88 4.27 -5.26 -15.98
C ALA A 88 3.38 -5.44 -17.21
N VAL A 89 3.92 -5.17 -18.41
CA VAL A 89 3.17 -5.31 -19.67
C VAL A 89 2.80 -6.77 -19.94
N GLY A 90 3.73 -7.70 -19.77
CA GLY A 90 3.49 -9.13 -19.97
C GLY A 90 2.46 -9.70 -18.99
N LEU A 91 2.44 -9.21 -17.74
CA LEU A 91 1.40 -9.56 -16.78
C LEU A 91 0.04 -9.01 -17.21
N LEU A 92 -0.04 -7.75 -17.65
CA LEU A 92 -1.29 -7.19 -18.16
C LEU A 92 -1.79 -7.97 -19.39
N ASP A 93 -0.89 -8.41 -20.28
CA ASP A 93 -1.24 -9.25 -21.44
C ASP A 93 -1.79 -10.61 -21.01
N HIS A 94 -1.11 -11.30 -20.09
CA HIS A 94 -1.55 -12.58 -19.52
C HIS A 94 -2.94 -12.48 -18.89
N LEU A 95 -3.22 -11.37 -18.21
CA LEU A 95 -4.51 -11.13 -17.54
C LEU A 95 -5.60 -10.56 -18.45
N GLY A 96 -5.32 -10.39 -19.75
CA GLY A 96 -6.24 -9.81 -20.73
C GLY A 96 -6.58 -8.34 -20.47
N VAL A 97 -5.71 -7.61 -19.79
CA VAL A 97 -5.90 -6.20 -19.43
C VAL A 97 -5.26 -5.30 -20.50
N ALA A 98 -6.10 -4.71 -21.33
CA ALA A 98 -5.67 -3.78 -22.37
C ALA A 98 -5.12 -2.45 -21.80
N GLN A 99 -5.72 -1.93 -20.73
CA GLN A 99 -5.32 -0.66 -20.11
C GLN A 99 -5.65 -0.68 -18.61
N ALA A 100 -4.78 -0.12 -17.77
CA ALA A 100 -4.97 -0.01 -16.32
C ALA A 100 -4.63 1.39 -15.77
N ASP A 101 -5.22 1.75 -14.64
CA ASP A 101 -4.67 2.81 -13.79
C ASP A 101 -3.42 2.23 -13.08
N VAL A 102 -2.31 2.97 -13.03
CA VAL A 102 -1.00 2.46 -12.55
C VAL A 102 -0.53 3.28 -11.35
N ILE A 103 -0.03 2.59 -10.32
CA ILE A 103 0.49 3.22 -9.09
C ILE A 103 1.86 2.62 -8.78
N GLY A 104 2.85 3.47 -8.52
CA GLY A 104 4.20 3.01 -8.18
C GLY A 104 4.83 3.88 -7.09
N ILE A 105 5.72 3.28 -6.30
CA ILE A 105 6.55 3.97 -5.31
C ILE A 105 8.03 3.87 -5.67
N SER A 106 8.82 4.92 -5.39
CA SER A 106 10.28 4.85 -5.50
C SER A 106 10.70 4.47 -6.92
N MET A 107 11.52 3.42 -7.08
CA MET A 107 11.86 2.84 -8.38
C MET A 107 10.62 2.43 -9.18
N GLY A 108 9.60 1.87 -8.53
CA GLY A 108 8.30 1.59 -9.13
C GLY A 108 7.63 2.82 -9.70
N GLY A 109 7.80 3.98 -9.06
CA GLY A 109 7.29 5.23 -9.57
C GLY A 109 8.00 5.64 -10.87
N THR A 110 9.33 5.53 -10.89
CA THR A 110 10.16 5.84 -12.07
C THR A 110 9.90 4.85 -13.22
N TRP A 111 9.72 3.56 -12.92
CA TRP A 111 9.26 2.56 -13.89
C TRP A 111 7.88 2.89 -14.47
N GLY A 112 6.98 3.41 -13.64
CA GLY A 112 5.67 3.89 -14.09
C GLY A 112 5.77 4.96 -15.16
N LEU A 113 6.75 5.86 -15.07
CA LEU A 113 6.99 6.88 -16.10
C LEU A 113 7.46 6.24 -17.42
N TRP A 114 8.41 5.30 -17.40
CA TRP A 114 8.82 4.58 -18.62
C TRP A 114 7.72 3.70 -19.19
N LEU A 115 6.92 3.03 -18.34
CA LEU A 115 5.75 2.27 -18.77
C LEU A 115 4.77 3.17 -19.53
N ALA A 116 4.42 4.32 -18.96
CA ALA A 116 3.50 5.28 -19.56
C ALA A 116 4.04 5.95 -20.83
N ALA A 117 5.37 6.06 -20.97
CA ALA A 117 6.01 6.62 -22.16
C ALA A 117 6.15 5.58 -23.29
N ARG A 118 6.59 4.35 -22.96
CA ARG A 118 6.81 3.27 -23.93
C ARG A 118 5.51 2.64 -24.41
N TYR A 119 4.52 2.58 -23.53
CA TYR A 119 3.23 1.94 -23.78
C TYR A 119 2.05 2.87 -23.38
N PRO A 120 1.94 4.06 -24.00
CA PRO A 120 0.98 5.09 -23.58
C PRO A 120 -0.49 4.66 -23.67
N GLU A 121 -0.80 3.67 -24.51
CA GLU A 121 -2.13 3.07 -24.61
C GLU A 121 -2.48 2.16 -23.41
N ARG A 122 -1.47 1.66 -22.68
CA ARG A 122 -1.64 0.71 -21.57
C ARG A 122 -1.88 1.40 -20.23
N VAL A 123 -1.58 2.68 -20.11
CA VAL A 123 -1.70 3.45 -18.86
C VAL A 123 -2.82 4.48 -18.97
N LYS A 124 -3.88 4.31 -18.17
CA LYS A 124 -5.03 5.22 -18.12
C LYS A 124 -4.75 6.46 -17.29
N ARG A 125 -4.14 6.27 -16.13
CA ARG A 125 -3.63 7.30 -15.21
C ARG A 125 -2.42 6.74 -14.49
N LEU A 126 -1.55 7.64 -14.05
CA LEU A 126 -0.37 7.29 -13.29
C LEU A 126 -0.34 8.03 -11.95
N ALA A 127 -0.12 7.31 -10.85
CA ALA A 127 0.14 7.89 -9.54
C ALA A 127 1.51 7.44 -9.02
N LEU A 128 2.36 8.39 -8.65
CA LEU A 128 3.76 8.15 -8.29
C LEU A 128 4.02 8.63 -6.87
N LEU A 129 4.47 7.73 -6.01
CA LEU A 129 4.79 8.03 -4.62
C LEU A 129 6.32 8.05 -4.47
N GLY A 130 6.90 9.17 -4.03
CA GLY A 130 8.35 9.27 -3.78
C GLY A 130 9.22 8.77 -4.93
N ALA A 131 8.87 9.07 -6.20
CA ALA A 131 9.62 8.57 -7.35
C ALA A 131 11.09 8.99 -7.26
N VAL A 132 12.02 8.10 -7.59
CA VAL A 132 13.46 8.37 -7.49
C VAL A 132 14.04 8.86 -8.82
N PRO A 133 15.04 9.75 -8.81
CA PRO A 133 15.79 10.06 -10.02
C PRO A 133 16.41 8.80 -10.64
N PRO A 134 16.36 8.62 -11.98
CA PRO A 134 17.03 7.52 -12.66
C PRO A 134 18.51 7.40 -12.31
N GLU A 135 19.19 8.51 -12.04
CA GLU A 135 20.61 8.53 -11.67
C GLU A 135 20.87 7.86 -10.32
N TRP A 136 19.91 7.93 -9.40
CA TRP A 136 20.00 7.22 -8.12
C TRP A 136 19.77 5.72 -8.30
N ALA A 137 18.81 5.36 -9.16
CA ALA A 137 18.40 3.99 -9.44
C ALA A 137 19.38 3.22 -10.36
N TYR A 138 19.98 3.91 -11.32
CA TYR A 138 20.74 3.32 -12.44
C TYR A 138 22.09 3.99 -12.72
N GLY A 139 22.47 5.03 -11.96
CA GLY A 139 23.74 5.71 -12.16
C GLY A 139 24.92 4.90 -11.66
N GLU A 140 26.09 5.10 -12.29
CA GLU A 140 27.36 4.58 -11.79
C GLU A 140 27.72 5.20 -10.45
N ASP A 141 27.80 4.34 -9.44
CA ASP A 141 28.46 4.64 -8.18
C ASP A 141 29.69 3.74 -8.02
N PRO A 142 30.88 4.20 -8.45
CA PRO A 142 32.11 3.43 -8.29
C PRO A 142 32.42 3.08 -6.83
N THR A 143 31.91 3.86 -5.87
CA THR A 143 32.16 3.63 -4.44
C THR A 143 31.40 2.42 -3.91
N PHE A 144 30.36 1.96 -4.61
CA PHE A 144 29.60 0.75 -4.26
C PHE A 144 30.47 -0.52 -4.26
N TRP A 145 31.53 -0.55 -5.06
CA TRP A 145 32.45 -1.69 -5.21
C TRP A 145 33.76 -1.52 -4.43
N GLU A 146 33.96 -0.37 -3.78
CA GLU A 146 35.20 -0.08 -3.07
C GLU A 146 35.22 -0.77 -1.71
N LYS A 147 36.20 -1.63 -1.46
CA LYS A 147 36.38 -2.22 -0.13
C LYS A 147 36.96 -1.18 0.83
N ARG A 148 36.33 -1.02 2.00
CA ARG A 148 36.74 -0.10 3.06
C ARG A 148 37.05 -0.84 4.36
N ASP A 149 37.86 -0.23 5.20
CA ASP A 149 38.13 -0.70 6.56
C ASP A 149 36.95 -0.44 7.51
N ARG A 150 36.14 0.59 7.20
CA ARG A 150 34.96 1.01 7.96
C ARG A 150 33.91 1.60 7.02
N TYR A 151 32.64 1.41 7.37
CA TYR A 151 31.48 1.95 6.65
C TYR A 151 30.60 2.75 7.63
N GLU A 152 30.37 4.04 7.35
CA GLU A 152 29.47 4.91 8.11
C GLU A 152 28.34 5.47 7.26
N GLY A 153 27.12 5.51 7.83
CA GLY A 153 25.96 6.08 7.15
C GLY A 153 25.76 5.48 5.76
N TRP A 154 25.64 6.34 4.74
CA TRP A 154 25.44 5.94 3.34
C TRP A 154 26.62 5.18 2.72
N GLU A 155 27.81 5.19 3.32
CA GLU A 155 28.90 4.31 2.88
C GLU A 155 28.54 2.82 3.01
N LYS A 156 27.56 2.50 3.87
CA LYS A 156 26.99 1.15 3.99
C LYS A 156 26.30 0.67 2.71
N ARG A 157 25.94 1.55 1.76
CA ARG A 157 25.47 1.19 0.41
C ARG A 157 26.67 0.67 -0.39
N ASN A 158 27.11 -0.55 -0.11
CA ASN A 158 28.32 -1.12 -0.66
C ASN A 158 28.26 -2.65 -0.71
N ALA A 159 28.72 -3.24 -1.81
CA ALA A 159 28.65 -4.68 -2.04
C ALA A 159 29.43 -5.52 -1.02
N HIS A 160 30.54 -5.00 -0.47
CA HIS A 160 31.30 -5.69 0.57
C HIS A 160 30.62 -5.60 1.92
N TYR A 161 30.04 -4.45 2.27
CA TYR A 161 29.30 -4.30 3.52
C TYR A 161 28.05 -5.16 3.53
N TRP A 162 27.25 -5.16 2.47
CA TRP A 162 26.02 -5.96 2.39
C TRP A 162 26.28 -7.47 2.54
N ARG A 163 27.38 -7.98 1.97
CA ARG A 163 27.79 -9.38 2.15
C ARG A 163 28.27 -9.70 3.55
N ALA A 164 28.84 -8.71 4.26
CA ALA A 164 29.40 -8.90 5.60
C ALA A 164 28.36 -8.69 6.71
N ASP A 165 27.45 -7.74 6.52
CA ASP A 165 26.47 -7.27 7.51
C ASP A 165 25.22 -6.72 6.82
N TYR A 166 24.42 -7.63 6.24
CA TYR A 166 23.19 -7.26 5.54
C TYR A 166 22.16 -6.64 6.48
N ASP A 167 21.99 -7.19 7.68
CA ASP A 167 21.06 -6.66 8.68
C ASP A 167 21.44 -5.22 9.10
N GLY A 168 22.73 -4.94 9.28
CA GLY A 168 23.20 -3.58 9.56
C GLY A 168 23.03 -2.59 8.40
N TRP A 169 22.90 -3.07 7.16
CA TRP A 169 22.46 -2.26 6.02
C TRP A 169 20.96 -2.02 6.05
N LEU A 170 20.15 -3.07 6.24
CA LEU A 170 18.70 -2.97 6.29
C LEU A 170 18.24 -2.03 7.40
N ASP A 171 18.81 -2.18 8.60
CA ASP A 171 18.57 -1.30 9.74
C ASP A 171 18.86 0.17 9.36
N PHE A 172 20.06 0.46 8.83
CA PHE A 172 20.39 1.82 8.42
C PHE A 172 19.44 2.36 7.34
N PHE A 173 19.22 1.58 6.28
CA PHE A 173 18.45 2.01 5.12
C PHE A 173 17.00 2.27 5.48
N PHE A 174 16.35 1.39 6.24
CA PHE A 174 14.94 1.58 6.61
C PHE A 174 14.72 2.70 7.62
N HIS A 175 15.72 3.07 8.43
CA HIS A 175 15.69 4.32 9.19
C HIS A 175 15.82 5.58 8.32
N GLN A 176 16.31 5.47 7.09
CA GLN A 176 16.25 6.57 6.10
C GLN A 176 14.93 6.56 5.33
N VAL A 177 14.36 5.38 5.07
CA VAL A 177 13.05 5.25 4.40
C VAL A 177 11.91 5.80 5.28
N CYS A 178 11.96 5.49 6.57
CA CYS A 178 10.93 5.80 7.54
C CYS A 178 11.46 6.79 8.59
N THR A 179 11.31 8.09 8.33
CA THR A 179 11.84 9.14 9.20
C THR A 179 10.89 9.50 10.35
N GLU A 180 9.64 9.03 10.30
CA GLU A 180 8.63 9.37 11.28
C GLU A 180 8.94 8.74 12.66
N PRO A 181 8.77 9.47 13.79
CA PRO A 181 9.12 8.97 15.13
C PRO A 181 8.42 7.68 15.56
N HIS A 182 7.31 7.33 14.91
CA HIS A 182 6.46 6.19 15.22
C HIS A 182 6.59 5.03 14.23
N ALA A 183 7.55 5.09 13.30
CA ALA A 183 7.66 4.14 12.20
C ALA A 183 8.30 2.77 12.55
N THR A 184 8.49 2.47 13.84
CA THR A 184 9.12 1.21 14.29
C THR A 184 8.49 -0.05 13.67
N LYS A 185 7.15 -0.09 13.49
CA LYS A 185 6.48 -1.23 12.84
C LYS A 185 6.80 -1.33 11.36
N ALA A 186 6.79 -0.20 10.64
CA ALA A 186 7.15 -0.18 9.23
C ALA A 186 8.61 -0.64 9.02
N ILE A 187 9.53 -0.17 9.87
CA ILE A 187 10.95 -0.58 9.83
C ILE A 187 11.09 -2.09 10.09
N ASP A 188 10.43 -2.63 11.11
CA ASP A 188 10.47 -4.08 11.41
C ASP A 188 9.96 -4.91 10.23
N ASP A 189 8.86 -4.51 9.62
CA ASP A 189 8.25 -5.24 8.51
C ASP A 189 9.11 -5.19 7.25
N LEU A 190 9.59 -4.00 6.89
CA LEU A 190 10.49 -3.81 5.76
C LEU A 190 11.77 -4.62 5.95
N THR A 191 12.33 -4.63 7.16
CA THR A 191 13.51 -5.45 7.50
C THR A 191 13.23 -6.92 7.30
N LYS A 192 12.13 -7.43 7.88
CA LYS A 192 11.72 -8.83 7.74
C LYS A 192 11.50 -9.23 6.28
N TRP A 193 10.88 -8.36 5.49
CA TRP A 193 10.64 -8.61 4.08
C TRP A 193 11.92 -8.59 3.25
N ALA A 194 12.83 -7.67 3.53
CA ALA A 194 14.12 -7.60 2.84
C ALA A 194 15.03 -8.78 3.15
N GLN A 195 14.82 -9.47 4.28
CA GLN A 195 15.47 -10.74 4.60
C GLN A 195 14.93 -11.93 3.79
N GLU A 196 13.83 -11.77 3.03
CA GLU A 196 13.38 -12.80 2.09
C GLU A 196 14.25 -12.87 0.82
N THR A 197 15.10 -11.87 0.60
CA THR A 197 16.13 -11.87 -0.45
C THR A 197 17.53 -11.96 0.15
N THR A 198 18.55 -12.06 -0.70
CA THR A 198 19.95 -12.16 -0.28
C THR A 198 20.71 -10.90 -0.67
N PRO A 199 21.81 -10.55 0.03
CA PRO A 199 22.66 -9.45 -0.38
C PRO A 199 23.17 -9.60 -1.81
N ASP A 200 23.48 -10.82 -2.29
CA ASP A 200 23.93 -11.03 -3.68
C ASP A 200 22.83 -10.80 -4.71
N SER A 201 21.57 -11.15 -4.40
CA SER A 201 20.41 -10.83 -5.25
C SER A 201 20.21 -9.31 -5.32
N LEU A 202 20.27 -8.62 -4.18
CA LEU A 202 20.17 -7.16 -4.15
C LEU A 202 21.36 -6.49 -4.87
N ILE A 203 22.59 -6.98 -4.70
CA ILE A 203 23.78 -6.50 -5.43
C ILE A 203 23.60 -6.64 -6.94
N ALA A 204 23.04 -7.77 -7.40
CA ALA A 204 22.80 -8.01 -8.83
C ALA A 204 21.84 -6.97 -9.44
N SER A 205 20.93 -6.40 -8.64
CA SER A 205 20.04 -5.31 -9.07
C SER A 205 20.72 -3.92 -9.16
N VAL A 206 21.94 -3.76 -8.62
CA VAL A 206 22.67 -2.47 -8.55
C VAL A 206 23.75 -2.31 -9.65
N ILE A 207 23.99 -3.34 -10.47
CA ILE A 207 25.13 -3.37 -11.41
C ILE A 207 24.89 -2.54 -12.67
N ASN A 208 25.94 -1.86 -13.15
CA ASN A 208 25.87 -0.68 -13.99
C ASN A 208 26.09 -0.87 -15.51
N HIS A 209 25.62 0.13 -16.27
CA HIS A 209 25.58 0.32 -17.74
C HIS A 209 24.59 -0.48 -18.57
N ASN A 210 24.36 -1.76 -18.32
CA ASN A 210 23.40 -2.54 -19.14
C ASN A 210 21.94 -2.47 -18.65
N LEU A 211 21.70 -1.86 -17.48
CA LEU A 211 20.37 -1.70 -16.91
C LEU A 211 19.71 -0.36 -17.28
N PHE A 212 20.39 0.52 -18.04
CA PHE A 212 19.79 1.79 -18.46
C PHE A 212 18.55 1.54 -19.33
N PRO A 213 17.50 2.34 -19.17
CA PRO A 213 16.37 2.31 -20.09
C PRO A 213 16.84 2.61 -21.51
N LYS A 214 16.29 1.91 -22.51
CA LYS A 214 16.54 2.27 -23.92
C LYS A 214 16.06 3.67 -24.28
N MET A 215 15.01 4.14 -23.59
CA MET A 215 14.50 5.50 -23.73
C MET A 215 15.14 6.41 -22.67
N PRO A 216 15.96 7.40 -23.07
CA PRO A 216 16.50 8.39 -22.14
C PRO A 216 15.39 9.06 -21.33
N PHE A 217 15.67 9.36 -20.06
CA PHE A 217 14.64 9.90 -19.15
C PHE A 217 14.04 11.22 -19.64
N ASP A 218 14.82 12.09 -20.28
CA ASP A 218 14.29 13.35 -20.82
C ASP A 218 13.33 13.16 -22.01
N GLU A 219 13.40 12.04 -22.74
CA GLU A 219 12.52 11.76 -23.88
C GLU A 219 11.13 11.27 -23.44
N ILE A 220 11.00 10.71 -22.23
CA ILE A 220 9.73 10.14 -21.75
C ILE A 220 8.60 11.17 -21.72
N PHE A 221 8.94 12.43 -21.46
CA PHE A 221 7.97 13.51 -21.27
C PHE A 221 7.21 13.83 -22.56
N GLU A 222 7.75 13.53 -23.75
CA GLU A 222 7.04 13.73 -25.02
C GLU A 222 6.00 12.63 -25.28
N HIS A 223 6.14 11.49 -24.62
CA HIS A 223 5.35 10.28 -24.88
C HIS A 223 4.28 10.00 -23.83
N ILE A 224 4.41 10.52 -22.60
CA ILE A 224 3.39 10.34 -21.55
C ILE A 224 2.14 11.17 -21.87
N ARG A 225 1.05 10.47 -22.22
CA ARG A 225 -0.26 11.03 -22.59
C ARG A 225 -1.30 11.00 -21.48
N CYS A 226 -1.13 10.13 -20.51
CA CYS A 226 -2.07 9.98 -19.39
C CYS A 226 -1.89 11.10 -18.35
N PRO A 227 -2.92 11.40 -17.54
CA PRO A 227 -2.77 12.23 -16.34
C PRO A 227 -1.78 11.60 -15.36
N VAL A 228 -0.98 12.43 -14.68
CA VAL A 228 -0.01 12.01 -13.66
C VAL A 228 -0.23 12.79 -12.37
N MET A 229 -0.25 12.07 -11.25
CA MET A 229 -0.25 12.62 -9.90
C MET A 229 1.01 12.15 -9.17
N LEU A 230 1.75 13.09 -8.58
CA LEU A 230 2.89 12.86 -7.72
C LEU A 230 2.46 13.03 -6.26
N ILE A 231 2.91 12.14 -5.40
CA ILE A 231 2.77 12.21 -3.94
C ILE A 231 4.19 12.10 -3.37
N HIS A 232 4.60 13.01 -2.49
CA HIS A 232 5.97 13.02 -1.96
C HIS A 232 5.98 13.54 -0.52
N GLY A 233 6.72 12.86 0.37
CA GLY A 233 7.09 13.40 1.68
C GLY A 233 8.14 14.50 1.53
N ASP A 234 8.11 15.56 2.35
CA ASP A 234 9.17 16.57 2.32
C ASP A 234 10.35 16.28 3.25
N ASP A 235 10.27 15.19 4.04
CA ASP A 235 11.34 14.63 4.88
C ASP A 235 11.87 13.31 4.30
N ASP A 236 11.74 13.12 2.98
CA ASP A 236 12.20 11.93 2.27
C ASP A 236 13.74 11.92 2.14
N HIS A 237 14.41 11.07 2.93
CA HIS A 237 15.87 10.92 2.89
C HIS A 237 16.36 9.98 1.76
N ILE A 238 15.46 9.40 0.97
CA ILE A 238 15.79 8.50 -0.14
C ILE A 238 15.69 9.24 -1.47
N ALA A 239 14.56 9.88 -1.72
CA ALA A 239 14.27 10.68 -2.90
C ALA A 239 14.10 12.14 -2.48
N ASP A 240 15.01 13.02 -2.89
CA ASP A 240 14.83 14.45 -2.64
C ASP A 240 13.58 14.96 -3.38
N ILE A 241 12.66 15.60 -2.65
CA ILE A 241 11.45 16.25 -3.19
C ILE A 241 11.74 17.22 -4.35
N ALA A 242 12.96 17.76 -4.44
CA ALA A 242 13.45 18.52 -5.58
C ALA A 242 13.24 17.77 -6.91
N PHE A 243 13.31 16.44 -6.93
CA PHE A 243 13.01 15.67 -8.13
C PHE A 243 11.55 15.80 -8.56
N SER A 244 10.59 15.60 -7.66
CA SER A 244 9.17 15.81 -7.98
C SER A 244 8.87 17.25 -8.38
N ARG A 245 9.53 18.25 -7.77
CA ARG A 245 9.42 19.66 -8.19
C ARG A 245 9.93 19.86 -9.62
N ARG A 246 11.07 19.27 -9.99
CA ARG A 246 11.58 19.28 -11.38
C ARG A 246 10.62 18.62 -12.38
N LEU A 247 9.94 17.53 -11.98
CA LEU A 247 8.93 16.89 -12.84
C LEU A 247 7.75 17.82 -13.11
N ILE A 248 7.25 18.54 -12.09
CA ILE A 248 6.19 19.53 -12.25
C ILE A 248 6.65 20.74 -13.09
N GLU A 249 7.89 21.20 -12.93
CA GLU A 249 8.44 22.26 -13.79
C GLU A 249 8.45 21.86 -15.27
N LYS A 250 8.79 20.59 -15.57
CA LYS A 250 8.76 20.05 -16.94
C LYS A 250 7.33 19.79 -17.46
N ARG A 251 6.40 19.39 -16.59
CA ARG A 251 5.00 19.05 -16.92
C ARG A 251 4.04 19.75 -15.95
N PRO A 252 3.78 21.06 -16.12
CA PRO A 252 2.97 21.85 -15.18
C PRO A 252 1.51 21.41 -15.07
N GLU A 253 1.03 20.59 -16.01
CA GLU A 253 -0.32 20.01 -15.97
C GLU A 253 -0.44 18.78 -15.06
N TRP A 254 0.68 18.24 -14.57
CA TRP A 254 0.68 17.16 -13.57
C TRP A 254 0.34 17.71 -12.18
N ALA A 255 -0.21 16.85 -11.33
CA ALA A 255 -0.49 17.20 -9.94
C ALA A 255 0.66 16.79 -9.02
N LEU A 256 0.96 17.61 -8.00
CA LEU A 256 1.87 17.25 -6.90
C LEU A 256 1.18 17.49 -5.56
N VAL A 257 1.17 16.45 -4.73
CA VAL A 257 0.72 16.49 -3.34
C VAL A 257 1.95 16.26 -2.45
N ILE A 258 2.17 17.19 -1.52
CA ILE A 258 3.28 17.13 -0.57
C ILE A 258 2.73 16.71 0.79
N PHE A 259 3.37 15.73 1.41
CA PHE A 259 3.10 15.27 2.76
C PHE A 259 4.17 15.86 3.69
N GLU A 260 3.79 16.93 4.39
CA GLU A 260 4.70 17.66 5.29
C GLU A 260 5.06 16.79 6.51
N GLY A 261 6.36 16.60 6.74
CA GLY A 261 6.91 15.79 7.83
C GLY A 261 6.87 14.29 7.61
N SER A 262 6.51 13.81 6.41
CA SER A 262 6.52 12.40 6.06
C SER A 262 7.79 12.01 5.30
N GLY A 263 8.25 10.78 5.51
CA GLY A 263 9.41 10.20 4.84
C GLY A 263 9.08 9.57 3.49
N HIS A 264 9.90 8.61 3.06
CA HIS A 264 9.79 7.96 1.76
C HIS A 264 8.54 7.06 1.64
N LEU A 265 8.19 6.36 2.73
CA LEU A 265 7.11 5.37 2.76
C LEU A 265 5.73 5.98 3.04
N THR A 266 5.37 7.06 2.35
CA THR A 266 4.11 7.80 2.58
C THR A 266 2.85 6.91 2.58
N HIS A 267 2.77 5.87 1.74
CA HIS A 267 1.63 4.96 1.70
C HIS A 267 1.56 3.99 2.89
N GLY A 268 2.67 3.81 3.61
CA GLY A 268 2.74 3.04 4.85
C GLY A 268 2.56 3.90 6.09
N SER A 269 3.15 5.09 6.13
CA SER A 269 3.10 6.02 7.27
C SER A 269 1.78 6.79 7.36
N ASP A 270 1.24 7.24 6.21
CA ASP A 270 0.00 8.02 6.12
C ASP A 270 -1.08 7.34 5.26
N PRO A 271 -1.37 6.05 5.50
CA PRO A 271 -2.12 5.22 4.56
C PRO A 271 -3.56 5.68 4.35
N VAL A 272 -4.21 6.26 5.37
CA VAL A 272 -5.57 6.80 5.28
C VAL A 272 -5.62 7.93 4.25
N LYS A 273 -4.68 8.87 4.33
CA LYS A 273 -4.62 10.03 3.45
C LYS A 273 -4.28 9.63 2.03
N VAL A 274 -3.29 8.75 1.86
CA VAL A 274 -2.95 8.19 0.55
C VAL A 274 -4.15 7.45 -0.06
N ASN A 275 -4.85 6.61 0.71
CA ASN A 275 -6.04 5.90 0.22
C ASN A 275 -7.15 6.86 -0.24
N GLN A 276 -7.42 7.93 0.50
CA GLN A 276 -8.39 8.95 0.09
C GLN A 276 -7.97 9.65 -1.22
N LEU A 277 -6.70 10.07 -1.33
CA LEU A 277 -6.18 10.72 -2.54
C LEU A 277 -6.25 9.80 -3.76
N LEU A 278 -5.85 8.54 -3.60
CA LEU A 278 -5.94 7.54 -4.67
C LEU A 278 -7.41 7.28 -5.06
N SER A 279 -8.32 7.17 -4.09
CA SER A 279 -9.76 7.03 -4.34
C SER A 279 -10.30 8.16 -5.22
N ASP A 280 -9.97 9.41 -4.86
CA ASP A 280 -10.41 10.59 -5.58
C ASP A 280 -9.80 10.64 -6.99
N TYR A 281 -8.50 10.37 -7.10
CA TYR A 281 -7.78 10.40 -8.37
C TYR A 281 -8.24 9.32 -9.36
N LEU A 282 -8.52 8.11 -8.86
CA LEU A 282 -9.03 7.00 -9.67
C LEU A 282 -10.50 7.16 -10.06
N GLY A 283 -11.21 8.11 -9.43
CA GLY A 283 -12.60 8.45 -9.74
C GLY A 283 -13.62 7.54 -9.05
N VAL A 284 -13.32 7.05 -7.85
CA VAL A 284 -14.29 6.34 -7.02
C VAL A 284 -15.47 7.27 -6.75
N PRO A 285 -16.74 6.84 -6.97
CA PRO A 285 -17.90 7.67 -6.72
C PRO A 285 -17.96 8.13 -5.25
N GLN A 286 -17.96 9.45 -5.05
CA GLN A 286 -18.16 10.03 -3.73
C GLN A 286 -19.66 10.09 -3.36
N PRO A 287 -20.02 9.98 -2.08
CA PRO A 287 -21.42 10.11 -1.63
C PRO A 287 -22.02 11.45 -2.06
N LYS A 288 -23.09 11.40 -2.86
CA LYS A 288 -23.71 12.58 -3.50
C LYS A 288 -24.45 13.52 -2.53
N ARG A 289 -24.62 13.15 -1.25
CA ARG A 289 -25.47 13.89 -0.32
C ARG A 289 -24.77 14.07 1.02
N ARG A 290 -24.38 15.31 1.32
CA ARG A 290 -23.99 15.76 2.65
C ARG A 290 -25.03 16.76 3.13
N SER A 291 -26.06 16.31 3.85
CA SER A 291 -26.99 17.23 4.50
C SER A 291 -26.56 17.42 5.95
N TRP A 292 -26.16 18.64 6.30
CA TRP A 292 -25.88 19.02 7.67
C TRP A 292 -27.13 19.63 8.30
N ALA A 293 -27.55 19.08 9.44
CA ALA A 293 -28.60 19.63 10.29
C ALA A 293 -28.06 19.76 11.72
N ARG A 294 -28.35 20.89 12.38
CA ARG A 294 -28.01 21.11 13.80
C ARG A 294 -28.68 20.05 14.67
N ALA A 295 -27.94 19.54 15.66
CA ALA A 295 -28.39 18.48 16.56
C ALA A 295 -29.71 18.84 17.29
N GLU A 296 -29.83 20.08 17.80
CA GLU A 296 -31.02 20.56 18.55
C GLU A 296 -32.35 20.55 17.76
N GLY A 297 -32.31 20.37 16.44
CA GLY A 297 -33.51 20.37 15.58
C GLY A 297 -33.86 19.00 14.97
N ARG A 298 -33.11 17.94 15.28
CA ARG A 298 -33.35 16.61 14.69
C ARG A 298 -34.46 15.89 15.46
N LYS A 299 -35.48 15.44 14.73
CA LYS A 299 -36.61 14.69 15.31
C LYS A 299 -36.25 13.24 15.68
N ASN A 300 -35.19 12.69 15.08
CA ASN A 300 -34.74 11.31 15.29
C ASN A 300 -33.20 11.33 15.45
N PRO A 301 -32.65 11.41 16.68
CA PRO A 301 -31.21 11.36 16.87
C PRO A 301 -30.66 10.00 16.43
N ARG A 302 -29.44 9.99 15.88
CA ARG A 302 -28.78 8.77 15.42
C ARG A 302 -27.48 8.54 16.17
N ALA A 303 -27.28 7.35 16.72
CA ALA A 303 -26.02 6.93 17.32
C ALA A 303 -25.40 5.78 16.51
N LEU A 304 -24.08 5.85 16.29
CA LEU A 304 -23.32 4.74 15.72
C LEU A 304 -22.56 4.02 16.83
N PHE A 305 -22.90 2.77 17.08
CA PHE A 305 -22.12 1.92 17.98
C PHE A 305 -21.06 1.15 17.20
N ILE A 306 -19.80 1.32 17.57
CA ILE A 306 -18.67 0.50 17.10
C ILE A 306 -18.43 -0.57 18.15
N SER A 307 -18.70 -1.83 17.82
CA SER A 307 -18.54 -2.94 18.76
C SER A 307 -17.53 -3.94 18.23
N SER A 308 -16.38 -4.03 18.91
CA SER A 308 -15.28 -4.92 18.53
C SER A 308 -15.67 -6.38 18.76
N PRO A 309 -15.30 -7.30 17.84
CA PRO A 309 -15.58 -8.71 17.99
C PRO A 309 -14.55 -9.45 18.87
N ILE A 310 -13.56 -8.73 19.43
CA ILE A 310 -12.55 -9.28 20.35
C ILE A 310 -13.21 -9.54 21.71
N GLY A 311 -13.84 -10.71 21.83
CA GLY A 311 -14.57 -11.14 23.02
C GLY A 311 -16.03 -10.68 23.05
N LEU A 312 -16.94 -11.59 23.40
CA LEU A 312 -18.39 -11.32 23.43
C LEU A 312 -18.86 -10.48 24.63
N GLY A 313 -17.99 -10.22 25.61
CA GLY A 313 -18.35 -9.39 26.77
C GLY A 313 -18.63 -7.93 26.40
N HIS A 314 -17.98 -7.42 25.35
CA HIS A 314 -18.18 -6.03 24.90
C HIS A 314 -19.59 -5.79 24.36
N VAL A 315 -20.08 -6.65 23.47
CA VAL A 315 -21.43 -6.49 22.90
C VAL A 315 -22.54 -6.54 23.95
N GLN A 316 -22.39 -7.35 25.01
CA GLN A 316 -23.38 -7.40 26.10
C GLN A 316 -23.46 -6.08 26.85
N ARG A 317 -22.30 -5.51 27.19
CA ARG A 317 -22.22 -4.18 27.81
C ARG A 317 -22.80 -3.11 26.88
N ASP A 318 -22.42 -3.13 25.61
CA ASP A 318 -22.84 -2.14 24.64
C ASP A 318 -24.38 -2.20 24.41
N LEU A 319 -24.97 -3.41 24.38
CA LEU A 319 -26.42 -3.61 24.32
C LEU A 319 -27.14 -3.04 25.54
N ALA A 320 -26.58 -3.21 26.75
CA ALA A 320 -27.15 -2.62 27.96
C ALA A 320 -27.11 -1.08 27.89
N ILE A 321 -26.01 -0.49 27.42
CA ILE A 321 -25.90 0.96 27.21
C ILE A 321 -26.95 1.42 26.18
N ALA A 322 -27.06 0.74 25.04
CA ALA A 322 -28.04 1.04 24.00
C ALA A 322 -29.49 0.95 24.51
N HIS A 323 -29.77 0.03 25.43
CA HIS A 323 -31.07 -0.08 26.08
C HIS A 323 -31.36 1.14 26.97
N GLU A 324 -30.44 1.51 27.85
CA GLU A 324 -30.59 2.66 28.75
C GLU A 324 -30.69 3.98 27.95
N LEU A 325 -29.91 4.14 26.88
CA LEU A 325 -30.01 5.32 26.01
C LEU A 325 -31.41 5.47 25.38
N ARG A 326 -32.03 4.38 24.96
CA ARG A 326 -33.41 4.39 24.43
C ARG A 326 -34.47 4.66 25.50
N GLN A 327 -34.17 4.42 26.78
CA GLN A 327 -35.08 4.84 27.86
C GLN A 327 -35.03 6.36 28.07
N ILE A 328 -33.87 6.97 27.87
CA ILE A 328 -33.67 8.42 27.98
C ILE A 328 -34.18 9.15 26.73
N GLU A 329 -33.89 8.61 25.55
CA GLU A 329 -34.25 9.16 24.24
C GLU A 329 -35.00 8.11 23.40
N PRO A 330 -36.34 8.04 23.52
CA PRO A 330 -37.14 6.99 22.89
C PRO A 330 -37.07 6.96 21.36
N ASP A 331 -36.80 8.12 20.73
CA ASP A 331 -36.71 8.25 19.28
C ASP A 331 -35.28 7.97 18.73
N LEU A 332 -34.35 7.57 19.60
CA LEU A 332 -32.95 7.26 19.23
C LEU A 332 -32.86 6.07 18.27
N GLN A 333 -32.34 6.33 17.09
CA GLN A 333 -31.96 5.32 16.11
C GLN A 333 -30.53 4.88 16.37
N ILE A 334 -30.31 3.58 16.52
CA ILE A 334 -28.98 3.02 16.75
C ILE A 334 -28.64 2.09 15.60
N GLU A 335 -27.51 2.36 14.96
CA GLU A 335 -26.89 1.48 13.99
C GLU A 335 -25.57 0.94 14.55
N TRP A 336 -25.24 -0.29 14.17
CA TRP A 336 -24.07 -0.99 14.69
C TRP A 336 -23.07 -1.27 13.58
N LEU A 337 -21.85 -0.77 13.75
CA LEU A 337 -20.70 -1.15 12.94
C LEU A 337 -19.94 -2.25 13.69
N ALA A 338 -20.12 -3.49 13.26
CA ALA A 338 -19.60 -4.66 13.96
C ALA A 338 -19.32 -5.83 13.02
N GLN A 339 -18.54 -6.80 13.47
CA GLN A 339 -18.17 -8.00 12.71
C GLN A 339 -18.72 -9.27 13.37
N PRO A 340 -18.81 -10.40 12.64
CA PRO A 340 -18.98 -11.70 13.29
C PRO A 340 -17.88 -11.95 14.34
N PRO A 341 -18.19 -12.58 15.49
CA PRO A 341 -19.50 -13.12 15.89
C PRO A 341 -20.47 -12.09 16.51
N VAL A 342 -20.05 -10.86 16.80
CA VAL A 342 -20.87 -9.82 17.45
C VAL A 342 -22.14 -9.51 16.65
N THR A 343 -22.06 -9.45 15.33
CA THR A 343 -23.23 -9.27 14.45
C THR A 343 -24.33 -10.30 14.69
N GLN A 344 -24.00 -11.54 15.05
CA GLN A 344 -24.99 -12.57 15.34
C GLN A 344 -25.73 -12.27 16.65
N VAL A 345 -25.00 -11.85 17.69
CA VAL A 345 -25.59 -11.45 18.98
C VAL A 345 -26.50 -10.24 18.80
N LEU A 346 -26.06 -9.24 18.05
CA LEU A 346 -26.85 -8.05 17.73
C LEU A 346 -28.14 -8.38 16.98
N ALA A 347 -28.06 -9.25 15.97
CA ALA A 347 -29.23 -9.69 15.21
C ALA A 347 -30.25 -10.43 16.08
N GLN A 348 -29.80 -11.28 17.01
CA GLN A 348 -30.68 -11.96 17.98
C GLN A 348 -31.42 -10.99 18.90
N HIS A 349 -30.85 -9.80 19.15
CA HIS A 349 -31.47 -8.74 19.95
C HIS A 349 -32.19 -7.69 19.09
N GLY A 350 -32.49 -8.01 17.82
CA GLY A 350 -33.23 -7.12 16.92
C GLY A 350 -32.54 -5.79 16.62
N GLN A 351 -31.21 -5.73 16.74
CA GLN A 351 -30.46 -4.51 16.46
C GLN A 351 -30.21 -4.31 14.97
N THR A 352 -30.10 -3.05 14.54
CA THR A 352 -29.85 -2.68 13.14
C THR A 352 -28.34 -2.65 12.87
N ILE A 353 -27.84 -3.63 12.11
CA ILE A 353 -26.42 -3.68 11.72
C ILE A 353 -26.23 -2.82 10.48
N HIS A 354 -25.24 -1.93 10.51
CA HIS A 354 -24.93 -1.07 9.37
C HIS A 354 -24.50 -1.93 8.17
N PRO A 355 -25.04 -1.73 6.95
CA PRO A 355 -24.74 -2.57 5.79
C PRO A 355 -23.25 -2.68 5.44
N LEU A 356 -22.47 -1.61 5.67
CA LEU A 356 -21.02 -1.61 5.43
C LEU A 356 -20.23 -2.48 6.41
N SER A 357 -20.86 -2.99 7.49
CA SER A 357 -20.26 -3.99 8.38
C SER A 357 -19.75 -5.23 7.63
N ARG A 358 -20.33 -5.57 6.47
CA ARG A 358 -19.87 -6.67 5.60
C ARG A 358 -18.48 -6.46 5.00
N LEU A 359 -17.98 -5.22 4.99
CA LEU A 359 -16.66 -4.85 4.44
C LEU A 359 -15.57 -4.85 5.50
N LEU A 360 -15.93 -5.03 6.77
CA LEU A 360 -14.97 -5.08 7.85
C LEU A 360 -14.17 -6.39 7.80
N ALA A 361 -12.85 -6.27 7.89
CA ALA A 361 -11.93 -7.38 8.03
C ALA A 361 -11.99 -7.92 9.46
N SER A 362 -12.06 -9.26 9.58
CA SER A 362 -12.34 -9.95 10.84
C SER A 362 -11.16 -9.88 11.82
N GLU A 363 -11.31 -9.07 12.87
CA GLU A 363 -10.36 -9.05 14.00
C GLU A 363 -10.32 -10.41 14.72
N SER A 364 -11.47 -11.03 15.01
CA SER A 364 -11.52 -12.31 15.75
C SER A 364 -10.77 -13.44 15.06
N ALA A 365 -10.96 -13.60 13.75
CA ALA A 365 -10.21 -14.59 12.97
C ALA A 365 -8.68 -14.39 13.06
N HIS A 366 -8.21 -13.14 13.10
CA HIS A 366 -6.78 -12.85 13.30
C HIS A 366 -6.31 -13.30 14.68
N TRP A 367 -7.07 -13.02 15.73
CA TRP A 367 -6.76 -13.50 17.09
C TRP A 367 -6.77 -15.02 17.19
N GLU A 368 -7.75 -15.69 16.56
CA GLU A 368 -7.82 -17.15 16.50
C GLU A 368 -6.59 -17.74 15.78
N GLN A 369 -6.17 -17.14 14.66
CA GLN A 369 -4.96 -17.57 13.95
C GLN A 369 -3.70 -17.34 14.78
N SER A 370 -3.61 -16.21 15.50
CA SER A 370 -2.47 -15.90 16.37
C SER A 370 -2.44 -16.69 17.68
N ALA A 371 -3.53 -17.39 18.03
CA ALA A 371 -3.62 -18.26 19.20
C ALA A 371 -3.38 -19.75 18.86
N GLY A 372 -2.79 -20.05 17.70
CA GLY A 372 -2.43 -21.40 17.28
C GLY A 372 -1.55 -22.12 18.33
N ASP A 373 -1.72 -23.43 18.45
CA ASP A 373 -0.99 -24.29 19.40
C ASP A 373 -1.11 -23.90 20.88
N HIS A 374 -2.18 -23.17 21.25
CA HIS A 374 -2.44 -22.66 22.61
C HIS A 374 -1.43 -21.61 23.11
N GLU A 375 -0.59 -21.07 22.23
CA GLU A 375 0.31 -19.96 22.54
C GLU A 375 -0.26 -18.68 21.91
N LEU A 376 -0.62 -17.70 22.74
CA LEU A 376 -1.06 -16.39 22.26
C LEU A 376 -0.06 -15.31 22.69
N HIS A 377 0.67 -14.79 21.70
CA HIS A 377 1.49 -13.60 21.88
C HIS A 377 0.64 -12.34 21.66
N CYS A 378 -0.14 -11.93 22.66
CA CYS A 378 -1.13 -10.85 22.52
C CYS A 378 -0.57 -9.55 21.93
N PHE A 379 0.63 -9.15 22.33
CA PHE A 379 1.27 -7.93 21.82
C PHE A 379 1.65 -8.05 20.34
N TYR A 380 2.13 -9.21 19.92
CA TYR A 380 2.47 -9.46 18.52
C TYR A 380 1.20 -9.58 17.67
N ALA A 381 0.19 -10.31 18.16
CA ALA A 381 -1.12 -10.36 17.53
C ALA A 381 -1.70 -8.95 17.33
N TRP A 382 -1.67 -8.10 18.34
CA TRP A 382 -2.11 -6.71 18.18
C TRP A 382 -1.27 -5.94 17.16
N ARG A 383 0.06 -6.05 17.23
CA ARG A 383 1.00 -5.35 16.34
C ARG A 383 0.82 -5.76 14.87
N GLU A 384 0.53 -7.03 14.58
CA GLU A 384 0.30 -7.58 13.23
C GLU A 384 -1.13 -7.37 12.69
N MET A 385 -1.98 -6.62 13.41
CA MET A 385 -3.36 -6.33 13.01
C MET A 385 -3.49 -4.99 12.28
N ASP A 386 -2.38 -4.30 11.99
CA ASP A 386 -2.34 -2.98 11.38
C ASP A 386 -3.06 -2.91 10.01
N GLU A 387 -2.90 -3.92 9.15
CA GLU A 387 -3.64 -4.05 7.89
C GLU A 387 -5.16 -4.12 8.12
N ILE A 388 -5.61 -4.92 9.11
CA ILE A 388 -7.02 -5.09 9.48
C ILE A 388 -7.58 -3.79 10.09
N GLN A 389 -6.83 -3.18 11.00
CA GLN A 389 -7.21 -1.93 11.66
C GLN A 389 -7.40 -0.81 10.64
N LEU A 390 -6.47 -0.66 9.69
CA LEU A 390 -6.60 0.32 8.62
C LEU A 390 -7.81 0.01 7.73
N ALA A 391 -7.97 -1.23 7.27
CA ALA A 391 -9.10 -1.61 6.42
C ALA A 391 -10.45 -1.29 7.11
N ASN A 392 -10.56 -1.61 8.40
CA ASN A 392 -11.73 -1.33 9.22
C ASN A 392 -11.93 0.17 9.45
N PHE A 393 -10.86 0.92 9.69
CA PHE A 393 -10.92 2.37 9.83
C PHE A 393 -11.42 3.04 8.54
N MET A 394 -11.00 2.56 7.37
CA MET A 394 -11.52 3.07 6.09
C MET A 394 -13.02 2.80 5.91
N VAL A 395 -13.55 1.67 6.41
CA VAL A 395 -15.02 1.44 6.44
C VAL A 395 -15.68 2.44 7.39
N PHE A 396 -15.15 2.61 8.60
CA PHE A 396 -15.70 3.55 9.57
C PHE A 396 -15.76 4.98 9.01
N LEU A 397 -14.70 5.42 8.34
CA LEU A 397 -14.62 6.73 7.73
C LEU A 397 -15.70 6.95 6.65
N GLU A 398 -15.99 5.92 5.86
CA GLU A 398 -17.08 5.92 4.86
C GLU A 398 -18.45 6.04 5.54
N VAL A 399 -18.70 5.24 6.59
CA VAL A 399 -19.96 5.26 7.36
C VAL A 399 -20.26 6.67 7.90
N VAL A 400 -19.28 7.30 8.56
CA VAL A 400 -19.47 8.64 9.16
C VAL A 400 -19.48 9.77 8.12
N ALA A 401 -18.95 9.54 6.92
CA ALA A 401 -19.01 10.50 5.82
C ALA A 401 -20.37 10.46 5.09
N GLU A 402 -20.98 9.28 4.97
CA GLU A 402 -22.28 9.08 4.32
C GLU A 402 -23.45 9.49 5.22
N THR A 403 -23.36 9.15 6.50
CA THR A 403 -24.43 9.36 7.47
C THR A 403 -23.96 10.28 8.60
N PRO A 404 -24.64 11.41 8.85
CA PRO A 404 -24.37 12.22 10.02
C PRO A 404 -24.99 11.55 11.27
N TYR A 405 -24.15 11.02 12.14
CA TYR A 405 -24.53 10.59 13.49
C TYR A 405 -24.43 11.77 14.48
N ASP A 406 -25.21 11.73 15.55
CA ASP A 406 -25.24 12.74 16.62
C ASP A 406 -24.33 12.38 17.79
N LEU A 407 -23.98 11.09 17.92
CA LEU A 407 -23.13 10.49 18.94
C LEU A 407 -22.25 9.39 18.34
#